data_AF-B1Y965-F1
#
_entry.id   AF-B1Y965-F1
#
_cell.length_a   1.000
_cell.length_b   1.000
_cell.length_c   1.000
_cell.angle_alpha   90.00
_cell.angle_beta   90.00
_cell.angle_gamma   90.00
#
_symmetry.space_group_name_H-M   'P 1'
#
loop_
_entity.id
_entity.type
_entity.pdbx_description
1 polymer ?
#
loop_
_entity_poly.entity_id
_entity_poly.type
_entity_poly.pdbx_seq_one_letter_code
_entity_poly.pdbx_strand_id
1 'polypeptide(L)'
;MLPLLESRVRRVLRGLAAEFAYLALVNTSILPPHSLLRRRLIRVIQPEMLSFLAAKIGSDAPDVLVNSTIGMRLGGAPKCELLLDLMPELYQLCVALRTQGGEPLYKAMGEVVVPLAVASIAAGYDEGNILLASFRAAASRGDRDLETVMRYFRRWTVASFK
;
A
#
# COMPACT_ATOMS: atom_id res chain seq x y z
N MET A 1 10.50 16.08 -5.65
CA MET A 1 10.26 14.65 -5.98
C MET A 1 9.87 13.84 -4.75
N LEU A 2 10.72 13.77 -3.70
CA LEU A 2 10.42 13.01 -2.48
C LEU A 2 9.12 13.42 -1.76
N PRO A 3 8.80 14.72 -1.56
CA PRO A 3 7.53 15.12 -0.94
C PRO A 3 6.29 14.72 -1.76
N LEU A 4 6.44 14.65 -3.10
CA LEU A 4 5.36 14.22 -4.00
C LEU A 4 5.14 12.70 -3.91
N LEU A 5 6.20 11.91 -3.79
CA LEU A 5 6.11 10.47 -3.58
C LEU A 5 5.54 10.15 -2.21
N GLU A 6 5.97 10.86 -1.16
CA GLU A 6 5.42 10.71 0.18
C GLU A 6 3.91 10.98 0.22
N SER A 7 3.46 12.12 -0.33
CA SER A 7 2.03 12.44 -0.38
C SER A 7 1.24 11.45 -1.24
N ARG A 8 1.85 10.90 -2.30
CA ARG A 8 1.25 9.84 -3.13
C ARG A 8 1.08 8.53 -2.37
N VAL A 9 2.09 8.10 -1.61
CA VAL A 9 2.02 6.92 -0.73
C VAL A 9 0.86 7.08 0.25
N ARG A 10 0.83 8.16 1.01
CA ARG A 10 -0.26 8.41 1.98
C ARG A 10 -1.63 8.41 1.31
N ARG A 11 -1.77 9.05 0.14
CA ARG A 11 -3.03 9.10 -0.61
C ARG A 11 -3.50 7.71 -1.05
N VAL A 12 -2.60 6.88 -1.56
CA VAL A 12 -2.93 5.52 -2.00
C VAL A 12 -3.34 4.65 -0.82
N LEU A 13 -2.57 4.69 0.29
CA LEU A 13 -2.90 3.94 1.50
C LEU A 13 -4.26 4.36 2.07
N ARG A 14 -4.52 5.67 2.18
CA ARG A 14 -5.82 6.21 2.64
C ARG A 14 -6.97 5.81 1.72
N GLY A 15 -6.77 5.92 0.41
CA GLY A 15 -7.79 5.58 -0.59
C GLY A 15 -8.17 4.11 -0.51
N LEU A 16 -7.17 3.21 -0.48
CA LEU A 16 -7.40 1.77 -0.33
C LEU A 16 -8.06 1.45 1.02
N ALA A 17 -7.58 2.06 2.11
CA ALA A 17 -8.14 1.83 3.43
C ALA A 17 -9.62 2.26 3.52
N ALA A 18 -9.98 3.36 2.86
CA ALA A 18 -11.36 3.85 2.80
C ALA A 18 -12.25 2.91 1.98
N GLU A 19 -11.77 2.39 0.85
CA GLU A 19 -12.52 1.41 0.05
C GLU A 19 -12.75 0.11 0.81
N PHE A 20 -11.74 -0.43 1.49
CA PHE A 20 -11.93 -1.62 2.32
C PHE A 20 -12.84 -1.37 3.53
N ALA A 21 -12.71 -0.21 4.19
CA ALA A 21 -13.62 0.16 5.27
C ALA A 21 -15.07 0.25 4.80
N TYR A 22 -15.30 0.82 3.61
CA TYR A 22 -16.63 0.85 2.99
C TYR A 22 -17.18 -0.55 2.74
N LEU A 23 -16.38 -1.45 2.13
CA LEU A 23 -16.78 -2.83 1.88
C LEU A 23 -17.13 -3.58 3.18
N ALA A 24 -16.37 -3.35 4.24
CA ALA A 24 -16.63 -3.92 5.57
C ALA A 24 -17.93 -3.37 6.17
N LEU A 25 -18.14 -2.05 6.13
CA LEU A 25 -19.31 -1.39 6.73
C LEU A 25 -20.63 -1.74 6.02
N VAL A 26 -20.60 -1.79 4.69
CA VAL A 26 -21.79 -2.13 3.87
C VAL A 26 -21.95 -3.64 3.73
N ASN A 27 -20.98 -4.41 4.22
CA ASN A 27 -20.94 -5.87 4.12
C ASN A 27 -21.18 -6.36 2.68
N THR A 28 -20.42 -5.80 1.74
CA THR A 28 -20.55 -6.10 0.31
C THR A 28 -19.20 -6.40 -0.32
N SER A 29 -19.21 -7.26 -1.34
CA SER A 29 -18.06 -7.50 -2.22
C SER A 29 -18.17 -6.73 -3.54
N ILE A 30 -19.22 -5.92 -3.71
CA ILE A 30 -19.45 -5.14 -4.93
C ILE A 30 -18.51 -3.94 -4.94
N LEU A 31 -17.59 -3.93 -5.88
CA LEU A 31 -16.64 -2.83 -6.05
C LEU A 31 -17.29 -1.62 -6.74
N PRO A 32 -17.18 -0.40 -6.20
CA PRO A 32 -17.68 0.82 -6.86
C PRO A 32 -17.07 1.04 -8.25
N PRO A 33 -17.78 1.71 -9.19
CA PRO A 33 -17.30 1.89 -10.59
C PRO A 33 -15.93 2.57 -10.70
N HIS A 34 -15.64 3.55 -9.85
CA HIS A 34 -14.40 4.33 -9.86
C HIS A 34 -13.37 3.88 -8.80
N SER A 35 -13.58 2.70 -8.21
CA SER A 35 -12.72 2.12 -7.18
C SER A 35 -11.27 1.94 -7.64
N LEU A 36 -10.32 2.21 -6.76
CA LEU A 36 -8.90 1.88 -6.91
C LEU A 36 -8.70 0.39 -7.11
N LEU A 37 -9.51 -0.46 -6.46
CA LEU A 37 -9.46 -1.91 -6.62
C LEU A 37 -9.73 -2.36 -8.07
N ARG A 38 -10.51 -1.59 -8.84
CA ARG A 38 -10.75 -1.86 -10.28
C ARG A 38 -9.63 -1.41 -11.20
N ARG A 39 -8.70 -0.57 -10.74
CA ARG A 39 -7.61 -0.05 -11.56
C ARG A 39 -6.47 -1.06 -11.62
N ARG A 40 -5.66 -0.95 -12.69
CA ARG A 40 -4.44 -1.77 -12.85
C ARG A 40 -3.51 -1.55 -11.66
N LEU A 41 -2.95 -2.63 -11.13
CA LEU A 41 -2.06 -2.62 -9.98
C LEU A 41 -0.95 -1.56 -10.12
N ILE A 42 -0.23 -1.54 -11.25
CA ILE A 42 0.88 -0.61 -11.51
C ILE A 42 0.44 0.86 -11.60
N ARG A 43 -0.85 1.13 -11.82
CA ARG A 43 -1.41 2.49 -11.83
C ARG A 43 -1.76 2.98 -10.43
N VAL A 44 -2.07 2.07 -9.52
CA VAL A 44 -2.39 2.38 -8.12
C VAL A 44 -1.11 2.44 -7.30
N ILE A 45 -0.30 1.39 -7.37
CA ILE A 45 1.00 1.28 -6.71
C ILE A 45 2.03 1.40 -7.81
N GLN A 46 2.56 2.60 -7.98
CA GLN A 46 3.51 2.86 -9.05
C GLN A 46 4.90 2.31 -8.67
N PRO A 47 5.72 1.87 -9.64
CA PRO A 47 7.05 1.32 -9.37
C PRO A 47 7.94 2.26 -8.56
N GLU A 48 7.82 3.58 -8.76
CA GLU A 48 8.57 4.60 -8.03
C GLU A 48 8.17 4.68 -6.55
N MET A 49 6.92 4.33 -6.22
CA MET A 49 6.46 4.26 -4.84
C MET A 49 7.13 3.09 -4.12
N LEU A 50 7.28 1.94 -4.79
CA LEU A 50 8.01 0.80 -4.25
C LEU A 50 9.49 1.16 -4.04
N SER A 51 10.12 1.77 -5.04
CA SER A 51 11.50 2.29 -4.91
C SER A 51 11.63 3.26 -3.73
N PHE A 52 10.67 4.17 -3.56
CA PHE A 52 10.68 5.10 -2.45
C PHE A 52 10.54 4.41 -1.08
N LEU A 53 9.65 3.43 -0.94
CA LEU A 53 9.50 2.64 0.29
C LEU A 53 10.77 1.83 0.60
N ALA A 54 11.35 1.19 -0.43
CA ALA A 54 12.60 0.43 -0.30
C ALA A 54 13.77 1.32 0.14
N ALA A 55 13.90 2.53 -0.42
CA ALA A 55 14.93 3.49 0.01
C ALA A 55 14.73 3.96 1.47
N LYS A 56 13.48 4.08 1.93
CA LYS A 56 13.17 4.53 3.29
C LYS A 56 13.42 3.45 4.35
N ILE A 57 13.17 2.19 4.00
CA ILE A 57 13.40 1.03 4.88
C ILE A 57 14.88 0.62 4.86
N GLY A 58 15.49 0.56 3.68
CA GLY A 58 16.86 0.09 3.47
C GLY A 58 17.94 1.16 3.66
N SER A 59 17.78 2.07 4.63
CA SER A 59 18.79 3.13 4.88
C SER A 59 20.19 2.58 5.15
N ASP A 60 20.26 1.37 5.72
CA ASP A 60 21.49 0.72 6.15
C ASP A 60 22.03 -0.28 5.11
N ALA A 61 21.33 -0.45 3.99
CA ALA A 61 21.68 -1.33 2.89
C ALA A 61 22.05 -0.50 1.64
N PRO A 62 23.35 -0.20 1.40
CA PRO A 62 23.77 0.75 0.37
C PRO A 62 23.33 0.33 -1.05
N ASP A 63 23.36 -0.97 -1.35
CA ASP A 63 22.94 -1.49 -2.66
C ASP A 63 21.45 -1.27 -2.91
N VAL A 64 20.61 -1.44 -1.88
CA VAL A 64 19.17 -1.17 -1.96
C VAL A 64 18.93 0.32 -2.16
N LEU A 65 19.63 1.17 -1.41
CA LEU A 65 19.49 2.61 -1.49
C LEU A 65 19.84 3.13 -2.90
N VAL A 66 20.95 2.66 -3.48
CA VAL A 66 21.37 3.04 -4.84
C VAL A 66 20.36 2.59 -5.89
N ASN A 67 19.96 1.31 -5.87
CA ASN A 67 18.99 0.77 -6.84
C ASN A 67 17.63 1.47 -6.72
N SER A 68 17.16 1.70 -5.51
CA SER A 68 15.91 2.40 -5.24
C SER A 68 15.96 3.86 -5.70
N THR A 69 17.09 4.54 -5.51
CA THR A 69 17.28 5.91 -6.01
C THR A 69 17.26 5.97 -7.53
N ILE A 70 17.90 5.01 -8.21
CA ILE A 70 17.84 4.87 -9.67
C ILE A 70 16.40 4.60 -10.11
N GLY A 71 15.71 3.66 -9.46
CA GLY A 71 14.31 3.33 -9.73
C GLY A 71 13.40 4.55 -9.64
N MET A 72 13.49 5.35 -8.57
CA MET A 72 12.72 6.59 -8.42
C MET A 72 12.97 7.59 -9.57
N ARG A 73 14.21 7.69 -10.07
CA ARG A 73 14.57 8.63 -11.15
C ARG A 73 14.10 8.15 -12.52
N LEU A 74 14.14 6.84 -12.76
CA LEU A 74 13.81 6.24 -14.06
C LEU A 74 12.35 5.82 -14.19
N GLY A 75 11.53 6.02 -13.16
CA GLY A 75 10.14 5.59 -13.18
C GLY A 75 9.94 4.08 -12.92
N GLY A 76 10.93 3.44 -12.28
CA GLY A 76 11.04 1.99 -12.14
C GLY A 76 11.00 1.50 -10.68
N ALA A 77 10.91 0.18 -10.54
CA ALA A 77 11.08 -0.56 -9.29
C ALA A 77 12.56 -0.94 -9.12
N PRO A 78 13.05 -1.13 -7.88
CA PRO A 78 14.37 -1.70 -7.67
C PRO A 78 14.38 -3.17 -8.10
N LYS A 79 15.57 -3.76 -8.28
CA LYS A 79 15.69 -5.21 -8.49
C LYS A 79 15.08 -5.95 -7.31
N CYS A 80 14.04 -6.75 -7.56
CA CYS A 80 13.29 -7.41 -6.49
C CYS A 80 14.19 -8.28 -5.62
N GLU A 81 15.18 -8.93 -6.21
CA GLU A 81 16.12 -9.83 -5.52
C GLU A 81 16.87 -9.12 -4.38
N LEU A 82 17.13 -7.81 -4.50
CA LEU A 82 17.77 -7.01 -3.44
C LEU A 82 16.87 -6.77 -2.24
N LEU A 83 15.56 -6.93 -2.40
CA LEU A 83 14.58 -6.70 -1.33
C LEU A 83 14.35 -7.97 -0.50
N LEU A 84 14.77 -9.14 -0.98
CA LEU A 84 14.52 -10.42 -0.33
C LEU A 84 15.10 -10.45 1.09
N ASP A 85 16.36 -10.02 1.23
CA ASP A 85 17.07 -10.00 2.50
C ASP A 85 16.72 -8.77 3.35
N LEU A 86 16.15 -7.73 2.74
CA LEU A 86 15.76 -6.51 3.44
C LEU A 86 14.40 -6.68 4.14
N MET A 87 13.37 -7.07 3.39
CA MET A 87 12.02 -7.24 3.89
C MET A 87 11.20 -8.12 2.93
N PRO A 88 10.73 -9.30 3.37
CA PRO A 88 9.95 -10.22 2.55
C PRO A 88 8.71 -9.58 1.90
N GLU A 89 8.06 -8.66 2.61
CA GLU A 89 6.87 -7.95 2.12
C GLU A 89 7.20 -7.00 0.98
N LEU A 90 8.35 -6.32 1.02
CA LEU A 90 8.82 -5.51 -0.10
C LEU A 90 9.14 -6.37 -1.32
N TYR A 91 9.77 -7.53 -1.11
CA TYR A 91 10.01 -8.52 -2.16
C TYR A 91 8.71 -9.00 -2.80
N GLN A 92 7.75 -9.44 -1.99
CA GLN A 92 6.43 -9.90 -2.45
C GLN A 92 5.71 -8.81 -3.26
N LEU A 93 5.72 -7.57 -2.76
CA LEU A 93 5.11 -6.44 -3.46
C LEU A 93 5.81 -6.16 -4.81
N CYS A 94 7.13 -6.28 -4.86
CA CYS A 94 7.90 -6.13 -6.10
C CYS A 94 7.57 -7.22 -7.12
N VAL A 95 7.51 -8.47 -6.69
CA VAL A 95 7.15 -9.61 -7.54
C VAL A 95 5.71 -9.45 -8.05
N ALA A 96 4.76 -9.10 -7.19
CA ALA A 96 3.37 -8.86 -7.57
C ALA A 96 3.24 -7.74 -8.61
N LEU A 97 3.99 -6.64 -8.44
CA LEU A 97 4.03 -5.56 -9.44
C LEU A 97 4.59 -6.01 -10.79
N ARG A 98 5.60 -6.88 -10.78
CA ARG A 98 6.23 -7.39 -12.00
C ARG A 98 5.34 -8.41 -12.73
N THR A 99 4.67 -9.31 -12.01
CA THR A 99 3.88 -10.40 -12.60
C THR A 99 2.43 -10.02 -12.86
N GLN A 100 1.85 -9.18 -12.01
CA GLN A 100 0.41 -8.83 -12.04
C GLN A 100 0.17 -7.32 -12.22
N GLY A 101 1.20 -6.53 -12.55
CA GLY A 101 1.09 -5.08 -12.71
C GLY A 101 0.00 -4.63 -13.71
N GLY A 102 -0.27 -5.43 -14.73
CA GLY A 102 -1.31 -5.19 -15.73
C GLY A 102 -2.73 -5.56 -15.28
N GLU A 103 -2.87 -6.37 -14.24
CA GLU A 103 -4.15 -6.85 -13.73
C GLU A 103 -4.82 -5.81 -12.81
N PRO A 104 -6.16 -5.81 -12.72
CA PRO A 104 -6.86 -5.06 -11.70
C PRO A 104 -6.43 -5.46 -10.29
N LEU A 105 -6.28 -4.48 -9.39
CA LEU A 105 -5.81 -4.71 -8.02
C LEU A 105 -6.69 -5.72 -7.26
N TYR A 106 -8.00 -5.76 -7.53
CA TYR A 106 -8.91 -6.71 -6.88
C TYR A 106 -8.54 -8.19 -7.09
N LYS A 107 -7.84 -8.52 -8.18
CA LYS A 107 -7.40 -9.91 -8.44
C LYS A 107 -6.19 -10.32 -7.60
N ALA A 108 -5.39 -9.34 -7.16
CA ALA A 108 -4.12 -9.54 -6.48
C ALA A 108 -4.15 -9.09 -5.01
N MET A 109 -5.34 -8.82 -4.44
CA MET A 109 -5.45 -8.10 -3.16
C MET A 109 -4.69 -8.79 -2.01
N GLY A 110 -4.79 -10.10 -1.89
CA GLY A 110 -4.10 -10.85 -0.83
C GLY A 110 -2.58 -10.74 -0.92
N GLU A 111 -2.05 -10.72 -2.14
CA GLU A 111 -0.61 -10.67 -2.43
C GLU A 111 -0.04 -9.24 -2.42
N VAL A 112 -0.90 -8.22 -2.46
CA VAL A 112 -0.50 -6.81 -2.60
C VAL A 112 -0.81 -6.01 -1.35
N VAL A 113 -2.02 -6.13 -0.80
CA VAL A 113 -2.52 -5.20 0.24
C VAL A 113 -1.80 -5.42 1.56
N VAL A 114 -1.61 -6.68 1.97
CA VAL A 114 -0.88 -6.99 3.21
C VAL A 114 0.58 -6.59 3.09
N PRO A 115 1.32 -6.97 2.03
CA PRO A 115 2.72 -6.55 1.90
C PRO A 115 2.89 -5.02 1.80
N LEU A 116 2.00 -4.33 1.07
CA LEU A 116 2.00 -2.87 1.01
C LEU A 116 1.78 -2.24 2.39
N ALA A 117 0.81 -2.73 3.15
CA ALA A 117 0.51 -2.19 4.47
C ALA A 117 1.69 -2.37 5.43
N VAL A 118 2.28 -3.57 5.49
CA VAL A 118 3.43 -3.88 6.36
C VAL A 118 4.65 -3.07 5.96
N ALA A 119 5.00 -3.02 4.67
CA ALA A 119 6.10 -2.20 4.18
C ALA A 119 5.88 -0.72 4.50
N SER A 120 4.65 -0.22 4.38
CA SER A 120 4.33 1.17 4.72
C SER A 120 4.51 1.45 6.22
N ILE A 121 4.11 0.53 7.09
CA ILE A 121 4.32 0.65 8.55
C ILE A 121 5.81 0.70 8.88
N ALA A 122 6.61 -0.21 8.31
CA ALA A 122 8.06 -0.23 8.50
C ALA A 122 8.74 1.04 7.98
N ALA A 123 8.19 1.62 6.91
CA ALA A 123 8.58 2.91 6.39
C ALA A 123 8.04 4.11 7.21
N GLY A 124 7.40 3.89 8.37
CA GLY A 124 6.90 4.95 9.26
C GLY A 124 5.60 5.62 8.81
N TYR A 125 4.75 4.94 8.03
CA TYR A 125 3.42 5.42 7.64
C TYR A 125 2.31 4.78 8.47
N ASP A 126 1.69 5.57 9.35
CA ASP A 126 0.54 5.14 10.16
C ASP A 126 -0.65 4.69 9.29
N GLU A 127 -0.79 5.24 8.08
CA GLU A 127 -1.79 4.82 7.10
C GLU A 127 -1.74 3.31 6.81
N GLY A 128 -0.58 2.67 6.94
CA GLY A 128 -0.42 1.24 6.74
C GLY A 128 -1.18 0.40 7.78
N ASN A 129 -1.20 0.83 9.06
CA ASN A 129 -1.99 0.16 10.11
C ASN A 129 -3.49 0.21 9.79
N ILE A 130 -3.94 1.33 9.24
CA ILE A 130 -5.34 1.58 8.92
C ILE A 130 -5.75 0.75 7.71
N LEU A 131 -4.89 0.70 6.69
CA LEU A 131 -5.09 -0.18 5.55
C LEU A 131 -5.20 -1.65 5.98
N LEU A 132 -4.30 -2.12 6.85
CA LEU A 132 -4.30 -3.50 7.31
C LEU A 132 -5.57 -3.85 8.10
N ALA A 133 -5.98 -2.97 9.03
CA ALA A 133 -7.21 -3.14 9.79
C ALA A 133 -8.45 -3.13 8.90
N SER A 134 -8.54 -2.17 7.95
CA SER A 134 -9.64 -2.10 7.00
C SER A 134 -9.73 -3.34 6.12
N PHE A 135 -8.59 -3.83 5.63
CA PHE A 135 -8.54 -5.04 4.80
C PHE A 135 -9.01 -6.28 5.57
N ARG A 136 -8.54 -6.45 6.82
CA ARG A 136 -8.98 -7.56 7.69
C ARG A 136 -10.48 -7.49 7.97
N ALA A 137 -10.99 -6.30 8.29
CA ALA A 137 -12.42 -6.09 8.50
C ALA A 137 -13.24 -6.42 7.25
N ALA A 138 -12.78 -6.01 6.06
CA ALA A 138 -13.43 -6.34 4.80
C ALA A 138 -13.42 -7.85 4.52
N ALA A 139 -12.28 -8.51 4.75
CA ALA A 139 -12.13 -9.96 4.58
C ALA A 139 -13.03 -10.76 5.54
N SER A 140 -13.25 -10.25 6.75
CA SER A 140 -14.15 -10.84 7.74
C SER A 140 -15.58 -10.29 7.70
N ARG A 141 -15.99 -9.58 6.63
CA ARG A 141 -17.35 -9.02 6.51
C ARG A 141 -17.81 -8.14 7.68
N GLY A 142 -16.86 -7.45 8.32
CA GLY A 142 -17.11 -6.58 9.46
C GLY A 142 -17.13 -7.27 10.83
N ASP A 143 -17.03 -8.60 10.90
CA ASP A 143 -17.08 -9.35 12.17
C ASP A 143 -15.85 -9.11 13.07
N ARG A 144 -14.74 -8.65 12.48
CA ARG A 144 -13.48 -8.37 13.18
C ARG A 144 -12.94 -7.01 12.76
N ASP A 145 -12.18 -6.38 13.66
CA ASP A 145 -11.44 -5.14 13.43
C ASP A 145 -12.26 -3.90 13.01
N LEU A 146 -13.58 -3.99 12.89
CA LEU A 146 -14.44 -2.87 12.50
C LEU A 146 -14.39 -1.70 13.49
N GLU A 147 -14.36 -1.99 14.79
CA GLU A 147 -14.22 -0.96 15.82
C GLU A 147 -12.87 -0.22 15.70
N THR A 148 -11.79 -0.96 15.46
CA THR A 148 -10.45 -0.43 15.23
C THR A 148 -10.43 0.49 14.02
N VAL A 149 -11.04 0.07 12.90
CA VAL A 149 -11.20 0.88 11.69
C VAL A 149 -11.95 2.19 12.01
N MET A 150 -13.11 2.11 12.66
CA MET A 150 -13.90 3.29 13.02
C MET A 150 -13.13 4.26 13.91
N ARG A 151 -12.33 3.75 14.85
CA ARG A 151 -11.47 4.57 15.72
C ARG A 151 -10.41 5.33 14.93
N TYR A 152 -9.78 4.68 13.96
CA TYR A 152 -8.78 5.31 13.10
C TYR A 152 -9.38 6.41 12.22
N PHE A 153 -10.53 6.14 11.58
CA PHE A 153 -11.19 7.14 10.74
C PHE A 153 -11.69 8.35 11.54
N ARG A 154 -12.18 8.16 12.78
CA ARG A 154 -12.53 9.28 13.68
C ARG A 154 -11.32 10.17 14.02
N ARG A 155 -10.14 9.60 14.20
CA ARG A 155 -8.92 10.39 14.44
C ARG A 155 -8.50 11.20 13.21
N TRP A 156 -8.70 10.65 12.02
CA TRP A 156 -8.38 11.30 10.75
C TRP A 156 -9.33 12.44 10.37
N THR A 157 -10.63 12.33 10.64
CA THR A 157 -11.55 13.43 10.42
C THR A 157 -11.20 14.63 11.29
N VAL A 158 -10.83 14.40 12.55
CA VAL A 158 -10.40 15.48 13.46
C VAL A 158 -9.10 16.14 13.00
N ALA A 159 -8.17 15.41 12.36
CA ALA A 159 -6.92 15.95 11.84
C ALA A 159 -7.04 16.66 10.48
N SER A 160 -8.11 16.42 9.72
CA SER A 160 -8.31 17.01 8.37
C SER A 160 -9.11 18.33 8.40
N PHE A 161 -9.62 18.73 9.58
CA PHE A 161 -10.32 20.00 9.82
C PHE A 161 -9.48 21.00 10.65
N LYS A 162 -8.16 20.81 10.72
CA LYS A 162 -7.19 21.81 11.19
C LYS A 162 -6.21 22.13 10.06
#